data_AF-A0A7C7T9W5-F1
#
_entry.id   AF-A0A7C7T9W5-F1
#
_cell.length_a   1.000
_cell.length_b   1.000
_cell.length_c   1.000
_cell.angle_alpha   90.00
_cell.angle_beta   90.00
_cell.angle_gamma   90.00
#
_symmetry.space_group_name_H-M   'P 1'
#
loop_
_entity.id
_entity.type
_entity.pdbx_description
1 polymer ?
#
loop_
_entity_poly.entity_id
_entity_poly.type
_entity_poly.pdbx_seq_one_letter_code
_entity_poly.pdbx_strand_id
1 'polypeptide(L)'
;MKKTMLVALVTAAYAGFLVPVHSQVQVDPGAFSGLGYRYIGPPGNRTIAVAGIPADPLTYYVGAASGGIWKTTDGGTHWNPIFDRQPVSSIGALAVAPSDPNIVWAGTGETFLRSHISMGWGAFK
;
A
#
# COMPACT_ATOMS: atom_id res chain seq x y z
N MET A 1 13.26 -49.63 41.77
CA MET A 1 14.52 -48.85 41.63
C MET A 1 14.91 -48.47 40.19
N LYS A 2 14.21 -48.89 39.12
CA LYS A 2 14.61 -48.59 37.72
C LYS A 2 13.80 -47.50 37.00
N LYS A 3 12.63 -47.08 37.50
CA LYS A 3 11.80 -46.03 36.86
C LYS A 3 12.08 -44.61 37.35
N THR A 4 12.62 -44.45 38.56
CA THR A 4 12.95 -43.14 39.16
C THR A 4 14.23 -42.52 38.59
N MET A 5 15.18 -43.33 38.09
CA MET A 5 16.41 -42.84 37.44
C MET A 5 16.17 -42.29 36.02
N LEU A 6 15.13 -42.74 35.32
CA LEU A 6 14.87 -42.32 33.94
C LEU A 6 14.28 -40.90 33.87
N VAL A 7 13.50 -40.50 34.88
CA VAL A 7 12.87 -39.17 34.95
C VAL A 7 13.90 -38.08 35.28
N ALA A 8 14.91 -38.40 36.11
CA ALA A 8 15.99 -37.47 36.45
C ALA A 8 16.96 -37.20 35.27
N LEU A 9 17.13 -38.16 34.37
CA LEU A 9 18.00 -38.03 33.19
C LEU A 9 17.38 -37.19 32.07
N VAL A 10 16.05 -37.16 31.96
CA VAL A 10 15.35 -36.34 30.93
C VAL A 10 15.27 -34.86 31.35
N THR A 11 15.26 -34.55 32.64
CA THR A 11 15.30 -33.16 33.13
C THR A 11 16.71 -32.54 33.04
N ALA A 12 17.77 -33.34 33.19
CA ALA A 12 19.15 -32.87 33.06
C ALA A 12 19.55 -32.55 31.60
N ALA A 13 18.94 -33.21 30.61
CA ALA A 13 19.24 -32.98 29.19
C ALA A 13 18.71 -31.63 28.65
N TYR A 14 17.75 -30.99 29.34
CA TYR A 14 17.22 -29.67 28.95
C TYR A 14 18.01 -28.49 29.51
N ALA A 15 18.94 -28.72 30.45
CA ALA A 15 19.75 -27.67 31.06
C ALA A 15 20.96 -27.24 30.20
N GLY A 16 21.25 -27.96 29.12
CA GLY A 16 22.47 -27.79 28.31
C GLY A 16 22.36 -26.81 27.12
N PHE A 17 21.18 -26.32 26.78
CA PHE A 17 21.00 -25.34 25.69
C PHE A 17 20.63 -23.96 26.24
N LEU A 18 21.54 -23.36 27.01
CA LEU A 18 21.55 -21.91 27.18
C LEU A 18 22.06 -21.30 25.87
N VAL A 19 21.12 -21.06 24.94
CA VAL A 19 21.40 -20.16 23.82
C VAL A 19 21.77 -18.82 24.45
N PRO A 20 22.96 -18.23 24.16
CA PRO A 20 23.25 -16.89 24.63
C PRO A 20 22.15 -15.98 24.09
N VAL A 21 21.36 -15.42 25.01
CA VAL A 21 20.43 -14.36 24.69
C VAL A 21 21.30 -13.20 24.27
N HIS A 22 21.45 -13.04 22.95
CA HIS A 22 22.05 -11.85 22.40
C HIS A 22 21.14 -10.69 22.83
N SER A 23 21.70 -9.76 23.59
CA SER A 23 20.98 -8.54 23.92
C SER A 23 20.54 -7.90 22.62
N GLN A 24 19.23 -7.75 22.44
CA GLN A 24 18.69 -7.01 21.31
C GLN A 24 19.27 -5.61 21.38
N VAL A 25 19.96 -5.17 20.33
CA VAL A 25 20.44 -3.80 20.24
C VAL A 25 19.21 -2.91 20.37
N GLN A 26 19.12 -2.19 21.49
CA GLN A 26 18.07 -1.18 21.68
C GLN A 26 18.41 -0.02 20.75
N VAL A 27 17.72 0.04 19.61
CA VAL A 27 17.85 1.15 18.68
C VAL A 27 17.07 2.32 19.27
N ASP A 28 17.77 3.41 19.59
CA ASP A 28 17.14 4.65 20.04
C ASP A 28 16.19 5.16 18.95
N PRO A 29 14.86 5.27 19.21
CA PRO A 29 13.93 5.85 18.24
C PRO A 29 14.31 7.27 17.81
N GLY A 30 15.00 8.02 18.69
CA GLY A 30 15.53 9.35 18.41
C GLY A 30 16.61 9.37 17.32
N ALA A 31 17.30 8.24 17.07
CA ALA A 31 18.27 8.11 15.98
C ALA A 31 17.66 8.30 14.59
N PHE A 32 16.33 8.19 14.47
CA PHE A 32 15.58 8.38 13.23
C PHE A 32 14.89 9.74 13.14
N SER A 33 15.06 10.62 14.13
CA SER A 33 14.33 11.91 14.20
C SER A 33 14.66 12.87 13.06
N GLY A 34 15.82 12.73 12.42
CA GLY A 34 16.21 13.47 11.22
C GLY A 34 15.83 12.79 9.89
N LEU A 35 15.25 11.58 9.92
CA LEU A 35 14.81 10.88 8.72
C LEU A 35 13.38 11.29 8.37
N GLY A 36 13.23 11.96 7.24
CA GLY A 36 11.93 12.16 6.61
C GLY A 36 11.59 10.99 5.69
N TYR A 37 10.32 10.58 5.67
CA TYR A 37 9.83 9.77 4.56
C TYR A 37 9.99 10.58 3.27
N ARG A 38 10.74 10.03 2.32
CA ARG A 38 10.84 10.59 0.97
C ARG A 38 10.02 9.75 0.02
N TYR A 39 9.16 10.43 -0.74
CA TYR A 39 8.46 9.83 -1.87
C TYR A 39 9.46 9.42 -2.96
N ILE A 40 9.52 8.13 -3.32
CA ILE A 40 10.46 7.60 -4.33
C ILE A 40 9.73 7.35 -5.66
N GLY A 41 8.71 8.14 -5.95
CA GLY A 41 7.69 7.84 -6.94
C GLY A 41 6.49 7.15 -6.28
N PRO A 42 5.38 6.96 -7.01
CA PRO A 42 4.25 6.23 -6.46
C PRO A 42 4.75 4.83 -6.06
N PRO A 43 4.45 4.34 -4.84
CA PRO A 43 4.49 2.91 -4.57
C PRO A 43 3.43 2.26 -5.47
N GLY A 44 3.80 2.07 -6.73
CA GLY A 44 2.87 1.77 -7.80
C GLY A 44 2.66 0.27 -7.88
N ASN A 45 1.51 -0.19 -7.41
CA ASN A 45 0.96 -1.45 -7.88
C ASN A 45 0.20 -1.18 -9.20
N ARG A 46 -0.65 -2.11 -9.62
CA ARG A 46 -1.41 -2.05 -10.85
C ARG A 46 -2.33 -0.81 -10.93
N THR A 47 -2.13 0.03 -11.95
CA THR A 47 -3.10 1.03 -12.42
C THR A 47 -3.94 0.44 -13.54
N ILE A 48 -5.26 0.63 -13.50
CA ILE A 48 -6.21 0.01 -14.44
C ILE A 48 -7.16 1.00 -15.11
N ALA A 49 -7.12 2.27 -14.71
CA ALA A 49 -7.85 3.35 -15.35
C ALA A 49 -6.93 4.53 -15.61
N VAL A 50 -7.17 5.25 -16.69
CA VAL A 50 -6.45 6.48 -17.06
C VAL A 50 -7.43 7.45 -17.68
N ALA A 51 -7.29 8.74 -17.35
CA ALA A 51 -8.00 9.82 -18.02
C ALA A 51 -7.09 11.04 -18.10
N GLY A 52 -7.03 11.68 -19.27
CA GLY A 52 -6.24 12.90 -19.50
C GLY A 52 -7.11 14.09 -19.86
N ILE A 53 -6.53 15.29 -19.79
CA ILE A 53 -7.18 16.51 -20.23
C ILE A 53 -6.69 16.83 -21.65
N PRO A 54 -7.55 16.82 -22.69
CA PRO A 54 -7.10 17.01 -24.08
C PRO A 54 -6.33 18.30 -24.35
N ALA A 55 -6.67 19.38 -23.65
CA ALA A 55 -6.02 20.68 -23.79
C ALA A 55 -4.76 20.85 -22.92
N ASP A 56 -4.47 19.89 -22.04
CA ASP A 56 -3.31 19.92 -21.13
C ASP A 56 -2.63 18.55 -21.07
N PRO A 57 -1.61 18.31 -21.91
CA PRO A 57 -0.94 17.01 -22.00
C PRO A 57 -0.12 16.67 -20.75
N LEU A 58 0.11 17.61 -19.84
CA LEU A 58 0.87 17.38 -18.61
C LEU A 58 -0.03 16.93 -17.44
N THR A 59 -1.34 17.16 -17.55
CA THR A 59 -2.31 16.81 -16.52
C THR A 59 -3.11 15.56 -16.89
N TYR A 60 -2.94 14.52 -16.09
CA TYR A 60 -3.74 13.29 -16.21
C TYR A 60 -3.85 12.57 -14.88
N TYR A 61 -4.80 11.63 -14.86
CA TYR A 61 -5.23 10.90 -13.70
C TYR A 61 -5.07 9.40 -13.97
N VAL A 62 -4.67 8.66 -12.94
CA VAL A 62 -4.65 7.20 -12.95
C VAL A 62 -5.45 6.65 -11.79
N GLY A 63 -6.19 5.59 -12.06
CA GLY A 63 -6.93 4.82 -11.06
C GLY A 63 -6.18 3.54 -10.72
N ALA A 64 -5.88 3.36 -9.44
CA ALA A 64 -5.24 2.15 -8.94
C ALA A 64 -6.25 1.02 -8.72
N ALA A 65 -5.84 -0.23 -8.98
CA ALA A 65 -6.62 -1.42 -8.63
C ALA A 65 -6.90 -1.49 -7.13
N SER A 66 -5.95 -1.02 -6.32
CA SER A 66 -6.12 -0.66 -4.91
C SER A 66 -5.18 0.52 -4.62
N GLY A 67 -5.70 1.64 -4.14
CA GLY A 67 -4.90 2.84 -3.83
C GLY A 67 -5.45 4.17 -4.33
N GLY A 68 -6.71 4.22 -4.76
CA GLY A 68 -7.42 5.45 -5.10
C GLY A 68 -7.00 6.06 -6.45
N ILE A 69 -7.21 7.37 -6.56
CA ILE A 69 -6.90 8.17 -7.74
C ILE A 69 -5.65 8.99 -7.48
N TRP A 70 -4.75 8.99 -8.45
CA TRP A 70 -3.53 9.78 -8.46
C TRP A 70 -3.55 10.76 -9.62
N LYS A 71 -3.07 11.99 -9.38
CA LYS A 71 -2.99 13.07 -10.37
C LYS A 71 -1.55 13.51 -10.55
N THR A 72 -1.16 13.72 -11.81
CA THR A 72 0.03 14.49 -12.17
C THR A 72 -0.37 15.78 -12.88
N THR A 73 0.50 16.78 -12.85
CA THR A 73 0.40 18.04 -13.62
C THR A 73 1.72 18.38 -14.31
N ASP A 74 2.66 17.44 -14.35
CA ASP A 74 4.03 17.63 -14.85
C ASP A 74 4.52 16.44 -15.68
N GLY A 75 3.58 15.82 -16.42
CA GLY A 75 3.92 14.74 -17.34
C GLY A 75 4.30 13.43 -16.65
N GLY A 76 3.82 13.22 -15.41
CA GLY A 76 4.05 12.00 -14.64
C GLY A 76 5.35 11.97 -13.85
N THR A 77 6.03 13.11 -13.72
CA THR A 77 7.24 13.24 -12.89
C THR A 77 6.88 13.16 -11.41
N HIS A 78 5.79 13.83 -11.01
CA HIS A 78 5.23 13.77 -9.67
C HIS A 78 3.75 13.37 -9.70
N TRP A 79 3.31 12.69 -8.64
CA TRP A 79 1.95 12.19 -8.49
C TRP A 79 1.42 12.49 -7.09
N ASN A 80 0.21 13.04 -7.03
CA ASN A 80 -0.47 13.38 -5.79
C ASN A 80 -1.74 12.51 -5.64
N PRO A 81 -1.98 11.91 -4.46
CA PRO A 81 -3.23 11.21 -4.20
C PRO A 81 -4.36 12.24 -4.02
N ILE A 82 -5.51 12.00 -4.65
CA ILE A 82 -6.67 12.91 -4.59
C ILE A 82 -7.96 12.22 -4.12
N PHE A 83 -7.89 10.95 -3.72
CA PHE A 83 -9.05 10.13 -3.37
C PHE A 83 -9.03 9.58 -1.93
N ASP A 84 -8.07 9.98 -1.11
CA ASP A 84 -7.82 9.41 0.23
C ASP A 84 -8.94 9.64 1.25
N ARG A 85 -9.88 10.54 0.96
CA ARG A 85 -11.02 10.83 1.83
C ARG A 85 -12.25 9.96 1.54
N GLN A 86 -12.15 9.06 0.57
CA GLN A 86 -13.26 8.20 0.16
C GLN A 86 -13.17 6.83 0.85
N PRO A 87 -14.31 6.18 1.14
CA PRO A 87 -14.34 4.90 1.84
C PRO A 87 -13.97 3.71 0.95
N VAL A 88 -13.65 3.94 -0.32
CA VAL A 88 -13.31 2.93 -1.32
C VAL A 88 -12.03 3.36 -2.04
N SER A 89 -11.19 2.38 -2.40
CA SER A 89 -9.87 2.65 -2.98
C SER A 89 -9.62 1.99 -4.33
N SER A 90 -10.55 1.17 -4.83
CA SER A 90 -10.40 0.52 -6.13
C SER A 90 -11.08 1.34 -7.21
N ILE A 91 -10.31 1.68 -8.25
CA ILE A 91 -10.77 2.56 -9.32
C ILE A 91 -10.63 1.82 -10.66
N GLY A 92 -11.76 1.44 -11.23
CA GLY A 92 -11.84 0.68 -12.48
C GLY A 92 -12.12 1.54 -13.70
N ALA A 93 -12.64 2.75 -13.52
CA ALA A 93 -12.91 3.69 -14.60
C ALA A 93 -12.68 5.14 -14.15
N LEU A 94 -12.18 5.96 -15.08
CA LEU A 94 -12.04 7.41 -14.93
C LEU A 94 -12.52 8.10 -16.21
N ALA A 95 -13.20 9.23 -16.05
CA ALA A 95 -13.58 10.08 -17.18
C ALA A 95 -13.54 11.55 -16.79
N VAL A 96 -12.88 12.37 -17.61
CA VAL A 96 -12.93 13.83 -17.49
C VAL A 96 -14.18 14.32 -18.22
N ALA A 97 -14.97 15.19 -17.60
CA ALA A 97 -16.18 15.74 -18.23
C ALA A 97 -15.79 16.64 -19.42
N PRO A 98 -16.35 16.42 -20.63
CA PRO A 98 -16.07 17.29 -21.78
C PRO A 98 -16.51 18.74 -21.57
N SER A 99 -17.52 18.97 -20.72
CA SER A 99 -18.05 20.30 -20.42
C SER A 99 -17.17 21.11 -19.46
N ASP A 100 -16.39 20.44 -18.61
CA ASP A 100 -15.55 21.07 -17.59
C ASP A 100 -14.42 20.10 -17.18
N PRO A 101 -13.17 20.34 -17.61
CA PRO A 101 -12.02 19.50 -17.26
C PRO A 101 -11.70 19.43 -15.76
N ASN A 102 -12.31 20.27 -14.93
CA ASN A 102 -12.19 20.20 -13.47
C ASN A 102 -13.07 19.10 -12.85
N ILE A 103 -13.99 18.54 -13.62
CA ILE A 103 -14.87 17.45 -13.17
C ILE A 103 -14.30 16.13 -13.65
N VAL A 104 -13.97 15.25 -12.70
CA VAL A 104 -13.51 13.89 -12.96
C VAL A 104 -14.47 12.90 -12.33
N TRP A 105 -15.07 12.05 -13.15
CA TRP A 105 -15.90 10.95 -12.69
C TRP A 105 -15.04 9.72 -12.43
N ALA A 106 -15.31 9.05 -11.31
CA ALA A 106 -14.63 7.83 -10.92
C ALA A 106 -15.63 6.68 -10.78
N GLY A 107 -15.45 5.63 -11.59
CA GLY A 107 -16.13 4.35 -11.42
C GLY A 107 -15.30 3.45 -10.51
N THR A 108 -15.84 3.14 -9.33
CA THR A 108 -15.13 2.35 -8.34
C THR A 108 -15.32 0.85 -8.56
N GLY A 109 -14.36 0.05 -8.09
CA GLY A 109 -14.30 -1.40 -8.29
C GLY A 109 -13.09 -1.82 -9.12
N GLU A 110 -12.94 -3.13 -9.27
CA GLU A 110 -11.77 -3.76 -9.88
C GLU A 110 -12.25 -4.80 -10.90
N THR A 111 -11.74 -4.73 -12.14
CA THR A 111 -12.23 -5.54 -13.28
C THR A 111 -11.43 -6.80 -13.51
N PHE A 112 -10.24 -6.95 -12.91
CA PHE A 112 -9.34 -8.08 -13.15
C PHE A 112 -9.32 -9.05 -11.97
N LEU A 113 -10.09 -10.13 -12.08
CA LEU A 113 -10.18 -11.24 -11.12
C LEU A 113 -8.81 -11.91 -10.86
N ARG A 114 -7.98 -11.34 -9.96
CA ARG A 114 -6.69 -11.88 -9.51
C ARG A 114 -6.38 -11.41 -8.10
N SER A 115 -5.80 -12.30 -7.27
CA SER A 115 -5.18 -12.14 -5.93
C SER A 115 -5.83 -11.18 -4.90
N HIS A 116 -6.10 -9.92 -5.26
CA HIS A 116 -6.77 -8.90 -4.44
C HIS A 116 -7.76 -8.12 -5.33
N ILE A 117 -9.05 -8.31 -5.09
CA ILE A 117 -10.14 -7.62 -5.77
C ILE A 117 -11.02 -6.91 -4.73
N SER A 118 -11.48 -5.71 -5.04
CA SER A 118 -12.46 -4.99 -4.20
C SER A 118 -13.71 -4.69 -4.99
N MET A 119 -14.86 -4.92 -4.36
CA MET A 119 -16.15 -4.51 -4.89
C MET A 119 -16.22 -2.99 -4.97
N GLY A 120 -16.81 -2.49 -6.05
CA GLY A 120 -17.08 -1.07 -6.25
C GLY A 120 -18.32 -0.60 -5.48
N TRP A 121 -18.35 0.69 -5.17
CA TRP A 121 -19.46 1.38 -4.51
C TRP A 121 -20.25 2.29 -5.48
N GLY A 122 -19.95 2.20 -6.78
CA GLY A 122 -20.57 3.02 -7.82
C GLY A 122 -19.71 4.20 -8.24
N ALA A 123 -20.37 5.28 -8.65
CA ALA A 123 -19.73 6.46 -9.25
C ALA A 123 -19.52 7.59 -8.24
N PHE A 124 -18.36 8.25 -8.33
CA PHE A 124 -17.97 9.40 -7.51
C PHE A 124 -17.59 10.58 -8.43
N LYS A 125 -17.67 11.81 -7.90
CA LYS A 125 -17.37 13.09 -8.59
C LYS A 125 -16.39 13.91 -7.74
#